data_AF-A0A7K5J791-F1
#
_entry.id   AF-A0A7K5J791-F1
#
_cell.length_a   1.000
_cell.length_b   1.000
_cell.length_c   1.000
_cell.angle_alpha   90.00
_cell.angle_beta   90.00
_cell.angle_gamma   90.00
#
_symmetry.space_group_name_H-M   'P 1'
#
loop_
_entity.id
_entity.type
_entity.pdbx_description
1 polymer ?
#
loop_
_entity_poly.entity_id
_entity_poly.type
_entity_poly.pdbx_seq_one_letter_code
_entity_poly.pdbx_strand_id
1 'polypeptide(L)'
;RLASLNPSNCSQEAKNILYQKAKEAFSDQHHLPAYYELILPYLEGAPAADLKALSKDDVNMNVTTFVALRRDSLMLLTPSEVQGLLGMNLPDLAQWQSRAPVRDWIVQQKQSELDKLHIGLTGGTQEGYINLVTPKFPAPSSAPLGAVALPLLPALLLSVLTVASLS
;
A
#
# COMPACT_ATOMS: atom_id res chain seq x y z
N ARG A 1 -15.57 37.71 7.88
CA ARG A 1 -15.44 36.23 7.86
C ARG A 1 -15.27 35.83 6.41
N LEU A 2 -14.13 35.28 6.03
CA LEU A 2 -14.00 34.67 4.70
C LEU A 2 -14.93 33.45 4.68
N ALA A 3 -15.84 33.39 3.72
CA ALA A 3 -16.64 32.20 3.50
C ALA A 3 -15.71 31.12 2.95
N SER A 4 -15.47 30.06 3.73
CA SER A 4 -14.75 28.90 3.23
C SER A 4 -15.68 28.09 2.35
N LEU A 5 -15.27 27.80 1.12
CA LEU A 5 -15.95 26.81 0.30
C LEU A 5 -15.86 25.45 1.02
N ASN A 6 -16.97 24.72 1.10
CA ASN A 6 -16.97 23.33 1.54
C ASN A 6 -17.24 22.43 0.33
N PRO A 7 -16.20 21.88 -0.32
CA PRO A 7 -16.36 21.02 -1.49
C PRO A 7 -16.59 19.55 -1.13
N SER A 8 -16.78 19.18 0.14
CA SER A 8 -16.87 17.76 0.55
C SER A 8 -18.03 17.00 -0.14
N ASN A 9 -19.10 17.71 -0.53
CA ASN A 9 -20.24 17.13 -1.27
C ASN A 9 -20.05 17.14 -2.81
N CYS A 10 -18.95 17.67 -3.33
CA CYS A 10 -18.66 17.67 -4.76
C CYS A 10 -18.23 16.28 -5.25
N SER A 11 -18.36 16.04 -6.55
CA SER A 11 -17.75 14.86 -7.18
C SER A 11 -16.23 14.89 -7.01
N GLN A 12 -15.58 13.72 -7.03
CA GLN A 12 -14.12 13.66 -6.92
C GLN A 12 -13.43 14.46 -8.02
N GLU A 13 -13.97 14.45 -9.25
CA GLU A 13 -13.43 15.23 -10.36
C GLU A 13 -13.47 16.74 -10.08
N ALA A 14 -14.59 17.25 -9.54
CA ALA A 14 -14.68 18.63 -9.14
C ALA A 14 -13.69 18.98 -8.01
N LYS A 15 -13.51 18.08 -7.02
CA LYS A 15 -12.50 18.26 -5.97
C LYS A 15 -11.08 18.35 -6.55
N ASN A 16 -10.75 17.50 -7.51
CA ASN A 16 -9.44 17.49 -8.19
C ASN A 16 -9.19 18.83 -8.90
N ILE A 17 -10.18 19.33 -9.65
CA ILE A 17 -10.09 20.62 -10.34
C ILE A 17 -9.93 21.76 -9.34
N LEU A 18 -10.75 21.77 -8.27
CA LEU A 18 -10.69 22.80 -7.23
C LEU A 18 -9.34 22.82 -6.51
N TYR A 19 -8.77 21.66 -6.21
CA TYR A 19 -7.45 21.57 -5.63
C TYR A 19 -6.38 22.18 -6.53
N GLN A 20 -6.37 21.84 -7.83
CA GLN A 20 -5.42 22.42 -8.77
C GLN A 20 -5.58 23.94 -8.87
N LYS A 21 -6.82 24.44 -8.89
CA LYS A 21 -7.08 25.88 -8.89
C LYS A 21 -6.61 26.57 -7.61
N ALA A 22 -6.80 25.96 -6.45
CA ALA A 22 -6.30 26.48 -5.19
C ALA A 22 -4.77 26.52 -5.17
N LYS A 23 -4.11 25.41 -5.57
CA LYS A 23 -2.65 25.33 -5.68
C LYS A 23 -2.07 26.39 -6.62
N GLU A 24 -2.68 26.61 -7.78
CA GLU A 24 -2.29 27.67 -8.72
C GLU A 24 -2.46 29.06 -8.07
N ALA A 25 -3.62 29.32 -7.49
CA ALA A 25 -3.96 30.63 -6.90
C ALA A 25 -3.09 31.00 -5.69
N PHE A 26 -2.62 30.00 -4.93
CA PHE A 26 -1.80 30.20 -3.73
C PHE A 26 -0.32 29.87 -3.93
N SER A 27 0.13 29.74 -5.18
CA SER A 27 1.50 29.34 -5.52
C SER A 27 2.57 30.29 -4.96
N ASP A 28 2.30 31.59 -4.93
CA ASP A 28 3.20 32.59 -4.35
C ASP A 28 3.39 32.43 -2.84
N GLN A 29 2.42 31.84 -2.15
CA GLN A 29 2.46 31.60 -0.71
C GLN A 29 3.09 30.26 -0.34
N HIS A 30 3.48 29.40 -1.29
CA HIS A 30 3.94 28.03 -1.02
C HIS A 30 5.10 27.92 -0.01
N HIS A 31 5.92 28.97 0.11
CA HIS A 31 7.06 29.01 1.04
C HIS A 31 6.67 29.51 2.45
N LEU A 32 5.41 29.89 2.66
CA LEU A 32 4.91 30.45 3.91
C LEU A 32 4.20 29.35 4.72
N PRO A 33 4.32 29.35 6.05
CA PRO A 33 3.59 28.41 6.91
C PRO A 33 2.06 28.44 6.71
N ALA A 34 1.51 29.60 6.32
CA ALA A 34 0.08 29.78 6.06
C ALA A 34 -0.43 29.06 4.80
N TYR A 35 0.46 28.56 3.93
CA TYR A 35 0.08 27.91 2.67
C TYR A 35 -0.86 26.72 2.91
N TYR A 36 -0.55 25.89 3.91
CA TYR A 36 -1.36 24.74 4.25
C TYR A 36 -2.81 25.13 4.60
N GLU A 37 -2.99 26.20 5.38
CA GLU A 37 -4.32 26.69 5.77
C GLU A 37 -5.16 27.15 4.56
N LEU A 38 -4.51 27.72 3.55
CA LEU A 38 -5.16 28.20 2.33
C LEU A 38 -5.65 27.04 1.44
N ILE A 39 -4.88 25.96 1.35
CA ILE A 39 -5.24 24.79 0.51
C ILE A 39 -6.09 23.75 1.24
N LEU A 40 -6.13 23.78 2.58
CA LEU A 40 -6.80 22.79 3.43
C LEU A 40 -8.23 22.44 2.98
N PRO A 41 -9.11 23.40 2.64
CA PRO A 41 -10.48 23.09 2.21
C PRO A 41 -10.57 22.26 0.92
N TYR A 42 -9.48 22.18 0.14
CA TYR A 42 -9.43 21.55 -1.17
C TYR A 42 -8.61 20.25 -1.20
N LEU A 43 -7.99 19.86 -0.07
CA LEU A 43 -7.04 18.74 -0.03
C LEU A 43 -7.66 17.38 -0.38
N GLU A 44 -8.98 17.23 -0.28
CA GLU A 44 -9.68 16.00 -0.73
C GLU A 44 -9.46 15.72 -2.24
N GLY A 45 -9.04 16.72 -3.03
CA GLY A 45 -8.67 16.58 -4.45
C GLY A 45 -7.18 16.43 -4.73
N ALA A 46 -6.32 16.46 -3.70
CA ALA A 46 -4.87 16.53 -3.87
C ALA A 46 -4.27 15.24 -4.45
N PRO A 47 -3.36 15.33 -5.45
CA PRO A 47 -2.64 14.19 -5.96
C PRO A 47 -1.55 13.73 -4.96
N ALA A 48 -1.17 12.46 -5.05
CA ALA A 48 -0.15 11.87 -4.15
C ALA A 48 1.16 12.66 -4.14
N ALA A 49 1.63 13.18 -5.28
CA ALA A 49 2.87 13.95 -5.35
C ALA A 49 2.87 15.17 -4.42
N ASP A 50 1.73 15.86 -4.31
CA ASP A 50 1.61 17.04 -3.48
C ASP A 50 1.45 16.68 -1.99
N LEU A 51 0.74 15.58 -1.68
CA LEU A 51 0.68 15.05 -0.33
C LEU A 51 2.08 14.61 0.19
N LYS A 52 2.92 14.06 -0.69
CA LYS A 52 4.31 13.70 -0.39
C LYS A 52 5.24 14.90 -0.24
N ALA A 53 4.88 16.05 -0.82
CA ALA A 53 5.57 17.30 -0.55
C ALA A 53 5.16 17.82 0.84
N LEU A 54 3.85 17.89 1.12
CA LEU A 54 3.31 18.35 2.40
C LEU A 54 3.77 17.51 3.59
N SER A 55 4.06 16.21 3.41
CA SER A 55 4.59 15.36 4.48
C SER A 55 5.94 15.83 5.02
N LYS A 56 6.62 16.75 4.34
CA LYS A 56 7.92 17.30 4.74
C LYS A 56 7.81 18.65 5.46
N ASP A 57 6.60 19.22 5.53
CA ASP A 57 6.35 20.60 5.97
C ASP A 57 5.68 20.68 7.36
N ASP A 58 5.65 19.57 8.11
CA ASP A 58 5.10 19.50 9.49
C ASP A 58 3.68 20.08 9.62
N VAL A 59 2.82 19.80 8.65
CA VAL A 59 1.49 20.42 8.52
C VAL A 59 0.48 20.01 9.60
N ASN A 60 0.79 18.98 10.40
CA ASN A 60 -0.07 18.45 11.46
C ASN A 60 -1.52 18.23 10.97
N MET A 61 -1.67 17.49 9.87
CA MET A 61 -2.96 17.22 9.24
C MET A 61 -3.88 16.49 10.21
N ASN A 62 -5.15 16.92 10.28
CA ASN A 62 -6.15 16.22 11.07
C ASN A 62 -6.47 14.86 10.44
N VAL A 63 -6.65 13.81 11.25
CA VAL A 63 -6.97 12.47 10.74
C VAL A 63 -8.30 12.46 9.97
N THR A 64 -9.27 13.30 10.32
CA THR A 64 -10.52 13.46 9.56
C THR A 64 -10.29 13.99 8.14
N THR A 65 -9.35 14.91 7.95
CA THR A 65 -8.90 15.36 6.64
C THR A 65 -8.19 14.23 5.90
N PHE A 66 -7.29 13.52 6.59
CA PHE A 66 -6.54 12.40 6.01
C PHE A 66 -7.46 11.31 5.46
N VAL A 67 -8.47 10.88 6.23
CA VAL A 67 -9.41 9.83 5.77
C VAL A 67 -10.38 10.29 4.67
N ALA A 68 -10.50 11.61 4.46
CA ALA A 68 -11.31 12.21 3.39
C ALA A 68 -10.52 12.42 2.09
N LEU A 69 -9.20 12.21 2.08
CA LEU A 69 -8.39 12.32 0.88
C LEU A 69 -8.86 11.34 -0.20
N ARG A 70 -8.66 11.72 -1.47
CA ARG A 70 -8.91 10.81 -2.60
C ARG A 70 -8.14 9.51 -2.43
N ARG A 71 -8.87 8.40 -2.59
CA ARG A 71 -8.38 7.07 -2.23
C ARG A 71 -7.09 6.69 -2.97
N ASP A 72 -7.05 6.92 -4.27
CA ASP A 72 -5.89 6.59 -5.12
C ASP A 72 -4.62 7.34 -4.72
N SER A 73 -4.73 8.56 -4.18
CA SER A 73 -3.57 9.28 -3.66
C SER A 73 -3.15 8.78 -2.28
N LEU A 74 -4.12 8.49 -1.40
CA LEU A 74 -3.84 7.95 -0.05
C LEU A 74 -3.13 6.60 -0.12
N MET A 75 -3.53 5.71 -1.03
CA MET A 75 -2.91 4.38 -1.18
C MET A 75 -1.42 4.45 -1.58
N LEU A 76 -0.96 5.56 -2.16
CA LEU A 76 0.43 5.75 -2.60
C LEU A 76 1.37 6.31 -1.53
N LEU A 77 0.85 6.58 -0.33
CA LEU A 77 1.62 7.10 0.80
C LEU A 77 2.29 5.97 1.58
N THR A 78 3.54 6.19 1.97
CA THR A 78 4.30 5.32 2.87
C THR A 78 4.00 5.64 4.35
N PRO A 79 4.32 4.75 5.30
CA PRO A 79 4.19 5.03 6.74
C PRO A 79 4.91 6.32 7.16
N SER A 80 6.13 6.54 6.67
CA SER A 80 6.89 7.77 6.96
C SER A 80 6.21 9.03 6.41
N GLU A 81 5.64 8.97 5.20
CA GLU A 81 4.88 10.10 4.64
C GLU A 81 3.58 10.36 5.42
N VAL A 82 2.90 9.31 5.90
CA VAL A 82 1.73 9.46 6.78
C VAL A 82 2.11 10.07 8.13
N GLN A 83 3.25 9.66 8.71
CA GLN A 83 3.80 10.27 9.92
C GLN A 83 4.06 11.76 9.72
N GLY A 84 4.72 12.14 8.62
CA GLY A 84 5.01 13.54 8.31
C GLY A 84 3.76 14.39 8.05
N LEU A 85 2.74 13.81 7.39
CA LEU A 85 1.46 14.50 7.19
C LEU A 85 0.72 14.74 8.51
N LEU A 86 0.55 13.69 9.33
CA LEU A 86 -0.28 13.77 10.53
C LEU A 86 0.44 14.48 11.68
N GLY A 87 1.78 14.40 11.74
CA GLY A 87 2.60 15.02 12.78
C GLY A 87 2.08 14.67 14.18
N MET A 88 1.75 15.70 14.96
CA MET A 88 1.22 15.53 16.31
C MET A 88 -0.12 14.77 16.39
N ASN A 89 -0.88 14.71 15.29
CA ASN A 89 -2.16 13.99 15.23
C ASN A 89 -1.99 12.51 14.84
N LEU A 90 -0.76 12.02 14.62
CA LEU A 90 -0.50 10.63 14.27
C LEU A 90 -1.14 9.61 15.25
N PRO A 91 -1.12 9.81 16.59
CA PRO A 91 -1.73 8.85 17.53
C PRO A 91 -3.21 8.58 17.28
N ASP A 92 -3.95 9.56 16.76
CA ASP A 92 -5.38 9.43 16.48
C ASP A 92 -5.65 8.43 15.35
N LEU A 93 -4.67 8.16 14.47
CA LEU A 93 -4.81 7.21 13.36
C LEU A 93 -5.14 5.80 13.84
N ALA A 94 -4.66 5.41 15.03
CA ALA A 94 -4.91 4.09 15.63
C ALA A 94 -6.42 3.81 15.85
N GLN A 95 -7.22 4.86 16.08
CA GLN A 95 -8.68 4.76 16.24
C GLN A 95 -9.40 4.40 14.92
N TRP A 96 -8.73 4.60 13.78
CA TRP A 96 -9.29 4.36 12.45
C TRP A 96 -8.81 3.07 11.80
N GLN A 97 -7.91 2.31 12.44
CA GLN A 97 -7.24 1.15 11.84
C GLN A 97 -8.18 0.09 11.26
N SER A 98 -9.40 -0.06 11.81
CA SER A 98 -10.39 -1.04 11.35
C SER A 98 -11.32 -0.50 10.25
N ARG A 99 -11.25 0.80 9.95
CA ARG A 99 -12.15 1.52 9.05
C ARG A 99 -11.45 1.85 7.73
N ALA A 100 -12.20 1.80 6.62
CA ALA A 100 -11.71 2.35 5.36
C ALA A 100 -11.62 3.88 5.46
N PRO A 101 -10.66 4.54 4.77
CA PRO A 101 -9.63 3.95 3.92
C PRO A 101 -8.38 3.45 4.67
N VAL A 102 -8.24 3.76 5.97
CA VAL A 102 -7.02 3.47 6.76
C VAL A 102 -6.69 1.99 6.80
N ARG A 103 -7.68 1.12 7.05
CA ARG A 103 -7.48 -0.34 7.02
C ARG A 103 -6.91 -0.81 5.68
N ASP A 104 -7.42 -0.28 4.57
CA ASP A 104 -7.02 -0.69 3.23
C ASP A 104 -5.61 -0.19 2.88
N TRP A 105 -5.20 0.94 3.46
CA TRP A 105 -3.83 1.43 3.40
C TRP A 105 -2.88 0.55 4.24
N ILE A 106 -3.26 0.20 5.48
CA ILE A 106 -2.47 -0.63 6.41
C ILE A 106 -2.09 -1.96 5.76
N VAL A 107 -3.05 -2.67 5.15
CA VAL A 107 -2.79 -4.00 4.56
C VAL A 107 -1.84 -3.97 3.37
N GLN A 108 -1.54 -2.79 2.81
CA GLN A 108 -0.55 -2.62 1.74
C GLN A 108 0.86 -2.32 2.27
N GLN A 109 0.98 -1.97 3.56
CA GLN A 109 2.28 -1.65 4.15
C GLN A 109 2.95 -2.88 4.73
N LYS A 110 4.27 -2.82 4.88
CA LYS A 110 5.03 -3.80 5.66
C LYS A 110 4.79 -3.58 7.14
N GLN A 111 4.61 -4.66 7.91
CA GLN A 111 4.41 -4.54 9.35
C GLN A 111 5.61 -3.85 10.04
N SER A 112 6.86 -4.15 9.65
CA SER A 112 8.03 -3.47 10.25
C SER A 112 8.06 -1.96 9.99
N GLU A 113 7.52 -1.48 8.87
CA GLU A 113 7.43 -0.05 8.57
C GLU A 113 6.30 0.62 9.35
N LEU A 114 5.20 -0.10 9.60
CA LEU A 114 4.13 0.36 10.49
C LEU A 114 4.60 0.43 11.96
N ASP A 115 5.42 -0.52 12.40
CA ASP A 115 5.91 -0.59 13.77
C ASP A 115 6.80 0.61 14.14
N LYS A 116 7.52 1.18 13.15
CA LYS A 116 8.30 2.42 13.32
C LYS A 116 7.46 3.65 13.68
N LEU A 117 6.15 3.60 13.44
CA LEU A 117 5.23 4.67 13.82
C LEU A 117 4.95 4.69 15.32
N HIS A 118 5.23 3.60 16.05
CA HIS A 118 5.05 3.48 17.49
C HIS A 118 3.62 3.79 18.01
N ILE A 119 2.60 3.61 17.17
CA ILE A 119 1.18 3.81 17.52
C ILE A 119 0.34 2.52 17.51
N GLY A 120 1.00 1.36 17.40
CA GLY A 120 0.33 0.05 17.51
C GLY A 120 -0.58 -0.33 16.34
N LEU A 121 -0.27 0.14 15.12
CA LEU A 121 -0.98 -0.33 13.92
C LEU A 121 -0.62 -1.78 13.62
N THR A 122 -1.62 -2.60 13.31
CA THR A 122 -1.43 -4.03 12.99
C THR A 122 -2.20 -4.41 11.73
N GLY A 123 -1.78 -5.52 11.09
CA GLY A 123 -2.42 -6.02 9.87
C GLY A 123 -1.67 -5.67 8.58
N GLY A 124 -0.43 -5.18 8.69
CA GLY A 124 0.46 -5.06 7.55
C GLY A 124 0.89 -6.41 7.00
N THR A 125 1.47 -6.39 5.81
CA THR A 125 2.10 -7.55 5.17
C THR A 125 3.26 -8.06 6.02
N GLN A 126 3.36 -9.39 6.14
CA GLN A 126 4.48 -10.04 6.81
C GLN A 126 5.72 -10.00 5.90
N GLU A 127 6.87 -9.70 6.49
CA GLU A 127 8.15 -9.93 5.82
C GLU A 127 8.45 -11.43 5.87
N GLY A 128 8.32 -12.10 4.74
CA GLY A 128 8.54 -13.53 4.65
C GLY A 128 10.01 -13.88 4.90
N TYR A 129 10.25 -14.75 5.88
CA TYR A 129 11.33 -15.73 5.78
C TYR A 129 10.75 -16.99 5.14
N ILE A 130 11.36 -17.45 4.04
CA ILE A 130 11.13 -18.83 3.60
C ILE A 130 11.86 -19.72 4.60
N ASN A 131 11.12 -20.42 5.46
CA ASN A 131 11.69 -21.55 6.19
C ASN A 131 11.93 -22.68 5.17
N LEU A 132 13.13 -22.70 4.58
CA LEU A 132 13.64 -23.85 3.82
C LEU A 132 13.93 -24.96 4.83
N VAL A 133 12.90 -25.70 5.23
CA VAL A 133 13.10 -26.98 5.90
C VAL A 133 13.65 -27.93 4.85
N THR A 134 14.97 -28.18 4.86
CA THR A 134 15.58 -29.21 4.03
C THR A 134 14.98 -30.55 4.47
N PRO A 135 14.23 -31.27 3.61
CA PRO A 135 13.74 -32.59 3.97
C PRO A 135 14.95 -33.50 4.20
N LYS A 136 15.05 -34.05 5.41
CA LYS A 136 16.06 -35.06 5.74
C LYS A 136 15.63 -36.37 5.06
N PHE A 137 16.12 -36.59 3.85
CA PHE A 137 15.94 -37.89 3.19
C PHE A 137 16.66 -38.96 4.03
N PRO A 138 15.99 -40.09 4.37
CA PRO A 138 16.66 -41.24 4.95
C PRO A 138 17.79 -41.69 4.03
N ALA A 139 18.91 -42.13 4.60
CA ALA A 139 19.97 -42.75 3.82
C ALA A 139 19.37 -43.92 3.01
N PRO A 140 19.73 -44.08 1.72
CA PRO A 140 19.25 -45.21 0.94
C PRO A 140 19.64 -46.50 1.66
N SER A 141 18.63 -47.31 2.00
CA SER A 141 18.83 -48.62 2.60
C SER A 141 19.66 -49.46 1.64
N SER A 142 20.85 -49.86 2.08
CA SER A 142 21.72 -50.77 1.34
C SER A 142 21.17 -52.19 1.45
N ALA A 143 20.05 -52.46 0.79
CA ALA A 143 19.56 -53.81 0.61
C ALA A 143 20.38 -54.48 -0.51
N PRO A 144 20.95 -55.68 -0.29
CA PRO A 144 21.62 -56.40 -1.36
C PRO A 144 20.59 -56.77 -2.43
N LEU A 145 20.96 -56.56 -3.70
CA LEU A 145 20.20 -56.98 -4.87
C LEU A 145 20.07 -58.52 -4.88
N GLY A 146 19.02 -59.02 -4.24
CA GLY A 146 18.54 -60.38 -4.44
C GLY A 146 17.96 -60.47 -5.86
N ALA A 147 18.58 -61.31 -6.69
CA ALA A 147 18.15 -61.58 -8.05
C ALA A 147 16.70 -62.08 -8.06
N VAL A 148 15.76 -61.24 -8.49
CA VAL A 148 14.39 -61.65 -8.79
C VAL A 148 14.23 -61.66 -10.31
N ALA A 149 13.95 -62.87 -10.80
CA ALA A 149 13.77 -63.20 -12.19
C ALA A 149 12.68 -62.33 -12.85
N LEU A 150 12.97 -61.88 -14.06
CA LEU A 150 12.03 -61.29 -15.01
C LEU A 150 10.96 -62.32 -15.42
N PRO A 151 9.66 -61.96 -15.40
CA PRO A 151 8.72 -62.42 -16.39
C PRO A 151 8.42 -61.31 -17.40
N LEU A 152 8.73 -61.59 -18.67
CA LEU A 152 8.22 -60.89 -19.84
C LEU A 152 6.68 -60.83 -19.81
N LEU A 153 6.10 -59.68 -20.15
CA LEU A 153 4.89 -59.59 -20.98
C LEU A 153 4.80 -58.22 -21.67
N PRO A 154 4.34 -58.13 -22.94
CA PRO A 154 4.46 -56.94 -23.77
C PRO A 154 3.15 -56.12 -23.92
N ALA A 155 3.35 -54.89 -24.41
CA ALA A 155 2.37 -53.98 -25.02
C ALA A 155 1.36 -53.32 -24.06
N LEU A 156 0.88 -52.08 -24.24
CA LEU A 156 0.63 -51.33 -25.47
C LEU A 156 0.41 -49.86 -25.07
N LEU A 157 1.15 -48.89 -25.62
CA LEU A 157 0.79 -47.46 -25.50
C LEU A 157 1.04 -46.78 -26.85
N LEU A 158 -0.08 -46.51 -27.52
CA LEU A 158 -0.19 -45.85 -28.80
C LEU A 158 0.35 -44.42 -28.71
N SER A 159 1.20 -44.11 -29.68
CA SER A 159 1.74 -42.80 -30.02
C SER A 159 0.66 -41.80 -30.46
N VAL A 160 0.74 -40.56 -29.98
CA VAL A 160 0.35 -39.38 -30.77
C VAL A 160 1.34 -38.25 -30.51
N LEU A 161 2.16 -37.96 -31.52
CA LEU A 161 3.00 -36.76 -31.65
C LEU A 161 2.32 -35.87 -32.70
N THR A 162 1.95 -34.64 -32.34
CA THR A 162 1.87 -33.56 -33.32
C THR A 162 2.60 -32.33 -32.78
N VAL A 163 3.52 -31.89 -33.62
CA VAL A 163 4.46 -30.78 -33.46
C VAL A 163 3.72 -29.47 -33.74
N ALA A 164 3.94 -28.45 -32.91
CA ALA A 164 3.60 -27.08 -33.24
C ALA A 164 4.90 -26.26 -33.29
N SER A 165 5.43 -26.08 -34.50
CA SER A 165 6.47 -25.09 -34.79
C SER A 165 5.96 -24.20 -35.93
N LEU A 166 5.50 -23.00 -35.56
CA LEU A 166 5.39 -21.87 -36.47
C LEU A 166 5.75 -20.60 -35.71
N SER A 167 7.02 -20.20 -35.81
CA SER A 167 7.53 -18.83 -35.90
C SER A 167 9.00 -18.89 -36.24
#